data_AF-A0A936C565-F1
#
_entry.id   AF-A0A936C565-F1
#
_cell.length_a   1.000
_cell.length_b   1.000
_cell.length_c   1.000
_cell.angle_alpha   90.00
_cell.angle_beta   90.00
_cell.angle_gamma   90.00
#
_symmetry.space_group_name_H-M   'P 1'
#
loop_
_entity.id
_entity.type
_entity.pdbx_description
1 polymer ?
#
loop_
_entity_poly.entity_id
_entity_poly.type
_entity_poly.pdbx_seq_one_letter_code
_entity_poly.pdbx_strand_id
1 'polypeptide(L)'
;MMSERQRQFRAGYQAEISPYYHGLVHVGVMYAVGISVIAWCLSRMAGASWEWLLVVPVFAFSNLFEWWIHKYVMHRLIDVWALRAIYDRHTRQHHQYFTNNEMTVDSTREFRIIFFPWRALFTFMGMGTPFALLLGTLINPNAGYVLMVTIVGQYLLYETFHYCCHVHENWFVRNIPFVNTIRRHHTAHHNQGIMMDLNMNLTFPIADWMMGTSDLDRGLLGHIFNGYDERHIKPELKPVLARHTLSGSEPAQQPA
;
A
#
# COMPACT_ATOMS: atom_id res chain seq x y z
N MET A 1 -16.26 -15.50 5.06
CA MET A 1 -17.67 -15.41 4.60
C MET A 1 -18.10 -13.96 4.71
N MET A 2 -18.73 -13.38 3.69
CA MET A 2 -19.09 -11.95 3.66
C MET A 2 -20.38 -11.67 4.45
N SER A 3 -20.47 -10.55 5.17
CA SER A 3 -21.73 -10.10 5.78
C SER A 3 -22.70 -9.54 4.74
N GLU A 4 -24.00 -9.54 5.02
CA GLU A 4 -25.01 -8.97 4.11
C GLU A 4 -24.79 -7.47 3.89
N ARG A 5 -24.43 -6.73 4.95
CA ARG A 5 -24.08 -5.31 4.85
C ARG A 5 -22.91 -5.08 3.89
N GLN A 6 -21.86 -5.89 3.99
CA GLN A 6 -20.69 -5.77 3.11
C GLN A 6 -21.05 -6.12 1.66
N ARG A 7 -21.88 -7.16 1.43
CA ARG A 7 -22.38 -7.49 0.08
C ARG A 7 -23.13 -6.32 -0.55
N GLN A 8 -24.07 -5.72 0.17
CA GLN A 8 -24.83 -4.56 -0.30
C GLN A 8 -23.93 -3.37 -0.58
N PHE A 9 -22.95 -3.11 0.29
CA PHE A 9 -21.96 -2.04 0.06
C PHE A 9 -21.15 -2.28 -1.22
N ARG A 10 -20.62 -3.49 -1.42
CA ARG A 10 -19.85 -3.84 -2.62
C ARG A 10 -20.69 -3.70 -3.88
N ALA A 11 -21.94 -4.18 -3.87
CA ALA A 11 -22.85 -4.06 -5.01
C ALA A 11 -23.16 -2.59 -5.34
N GLY A 12 -23.45 -1.76 -4.32
CA GLY A 12 -23.66 -0.33 -4.50
C GLY A 12 -22.43 0.38 -5.08
N TYR A 13 -21.25 0.13 -4.50
CA TYR A 13 -19.99 0.69 -5.01
C TYR A 13 -19.73 0.29 -6.46
N GLN A 14 -19.92 -1.00 -6.82
CA GLN A 14 -19.74 -1.49 -8.18
C GLN A 14 -20.71 -0.85 -9.18
N ALA A 15 -21.96 -0.59 -8.77
CA ALA A 15 -22.97 0.09 -9.60
C ALA A 15 -22.61 1.56 -9.89
N GLU A 16 -21.89 2.23 -8.98
CA GLU A 16 -21.39 3.60 -9.17
C GLU A 16 -20.14 3.68 -10.06
N ILE A 17 -19.49 2.55 -10.35
CA ILE A 17 -18.34 2.53 -11.26
C ILE A 17 -18.81 2.86 -12.67
N SER A 18 -18.36 4.01 -13.19
CA SER A 18 -18.64 4.47 -14.55
C SER A 18 -18.52 3.33 -15.58
N PRO A 19 -19.45 3.22 -16.55
CA PRO A 19 -19.37 2.23 -17.61
C PRO A 19 -18.11 2.41 -18.48
N TYR A 20 -17.55 3.62 -18.53
CA TYR A 20 -16.32 3.93 -19.26
C TYR A 20 -15.03 3.59 -18.50
N TYR A 21 -15.13 3.16 -17.23
CA TYR A 21 -13.97 2.74 -16.47
C TYR A 21 -13.47 1.36 -16.92
N HIS A 22 -12.18 1.25 -17.20
CA HIS A 22 -11.52 -0.01 -17.53
C HIS A 22 -10.25 -0.19 -16.69
N GLY A 23 -10.25 -1.15 -15.76
CA GLY A 23 -9.17 -1.33 -14.79
C GLY A 23 -7.81 -1.59 -15.42
N LEU A 24 -7.74 -2.38 -16.49
CA LEU A 24 -6.46 -2.63 -17.18
C LEU A 24 -5.91 -1.37 -17.87
N VAL A 25 -6.78 -0.48 -18.35
CA VAL A 25 -6.33 0.80 -18.93
C VAL A 25 -5.86 1.73 -17.83
N HIS A 26 -6.56 1.77 -16.68
CA HIS A 26 -6.12 2.48 -15.49
C HIS A 26 -4.69 2.08 -15.11
N VAL A 27 -4.47 0.78 -14.90
CA VAL A 27 -3.15 0.26 -14.50
C VAL A 27 -2.12 0.50 -15.60
N GLY A 28 -2.47 0.22 -16.86
CA GLY A 28 -1.57 0.39 -18.01
C GLY A 28 -1.06 1.82 -18.15
N VAL A 29 -1.93 2.83 -18.06
CA VAL A 29 -1.53 4.24 -18.13
C VAL A 29 -0.61 4.61 -16.96
N MET A 30 -0.96 4.19 -15.74
CA MET A 30 -0.18 4.50 -14.55
C MET A 30 1.24 3.93 -14.62
N TYR A 31 1.39 2.67 -15.01
CA TYR A 31 2.71 2.04 -15.16
C TYR A 31 3.46 2.60 -16.36
N ALA A 32 2.79 2.86 -17.49
CA ALA A 32 3.44 3.48 -18.65
C ALA A 32 4.03 4.84 -18.30
N VAL A 33 3.28 5.70 -17.59
CA VAL A 33 3.77 7.00 -17.14
C VAL A 33 4.93 6.84 -16.15
N GLY A 34 4.77 6.01 -15.10
CA GLY A 34 5.82 5.82 -14.10
C GLY A 34 7.12 5.25 -14.68
N ILE A 35 7.03 4.23 -15.53
CA ILE A 35 8.18 3.64 -16.21
C ILE A 35 8.81 4.64 -17.18
N SER A 36 8.03 5.44 -17.90
CA SER A 36 8.55 6.45 -18.81
C SER A 36 9.34 7.53 -18.07
N VAL A 37 8.87 7.97 -16.90
CA VAL A 37 9.60 8.93 -16.05
C VAL A 37 10.90 8.32 -15.54
N ILE A 38 10.86 7.08 -15.03
CA ILE A 38 12.08 6.38 -14.58
C ILE A 38 13.07 6.26 -15.75
N ALA A 39 12.63 5.77 -16.90
CA ALA A 39 13.47 5.61 -18.09
C ALA A 39 14.05 6.94 -18.56
N TRP A 40 13.26 8.01 -18.54
CA TRP A 40 13.73 9.35 -18.85
C TRP A 40 14.80 9.81 -17.87
N CYS A 41 14.58 9.69 -16.55
CA CYS A 41 15.59 10.04 -15.55
C CYS A 41 16.89 9.26 -15.73
N LEU A 42 16.80 7.94 -15.93
CA LEU A 42 17.96 7.08 -16.20
C LEU A 42 18.71 7.50 -17.46
N SER A 43 18.00 7.89 -18.53
CA SER A 43 18.62 8.36 -19.78
C SER A 43 19.35 9.70 -19.64
N ARG A 44 19.07 10.46 -18.57
CA ARG A 44 19.72 11.75 -18.28
C ARG A 44 20.88 11.63 -17.30
N MET A 45 21.00 10.50 -16.60
CA MET A 45 22.11 10.27 -15.70
C MET A 45 23.40 10.05 -16.49
N ALA A 46 24.50 10.61 -16.01
CA ALA A 46 25.82 10.42 -16.60
C ALA A 46 26.79 9.97 -15.50
N GLY A 47 27.26 8.73 -15.60
CA GLY A 47 28.27 8.18 -14.67
C GLY A 47 27.87 8.18 -13.20
N ALA A 48 26.58 8.02 -12.88
CA ALA A 48 26.10 7.96 -11.50
C ALA A 48 26.80 6.83 -10.72
N SER A 49 27.32 7.17 -9.55
CA SER A 49 28.15 6.29 -8.73
C SER A 49 27.63 6.27 -7.29
N TRP A 50 28.20 7.08 -6.40
CA TRP A 50 27.80 7.21 -5.01
C TRP A 50 26.39 7.79 -4.87
N GLU A 51 25.87 8.51 -5.87
CA GLU A 51 24.53 9.08 -5.84
C GLU A 51 23.45 8.02 -5.65
N TRP A 52 23.68 6.78 -6.09
CA TRP A 52 22.77 5.66 -5.85
C TRP A 52 22.59 5.34 -4.36
N LEU A 53 23.53 5.73 -3.50
CA LEU A 53 23.36 5.61 -2.05
C LEU A 53 22.20 6.48 -1.53
N LEU A 54 21.79 7.52 -2.27
CA LEU A 54 20.62 8.36 -1.93
C LEU A 54 19.31 7.58 -2.00
N VAL A 55 19.25 6.43 -2.70
CA VAL A 55 18.08 5.54 -2.65
C VAL A 55 17.75 5.17 -1.21
N VAL A 56 18.74 4.90 -0.36
CA VAL A 56 18.53 4.44 1.02
C VAL A 56 17.78 5.47 1.89
N PRO A 57 18.27 6.72 2.06
CA PRO A 57 17.55 7.71 2.86
C PRO A 57 16.24 8.15 2.22
N VAL A 58 16.15 8.25 0.88
CA VAL A 58 14.90 8.58 0.18
C VAL A 58 13.88 7.46 0.40
N PHE A 59 14.30 6.20 0.28
CA PHE A 59 13.45 5.04 0.53
C PHE A 59 12.92 5.03 1.96
N ALA A 60 13.81 5.21 2.94
CA ALA A 60 13.46 5.22 4.37
C ALA A 60 12.46 6.34 4.68
N PHE A 61 12.70 7.55 4.15
CA PHE A 61 11.77 8.67 4.32
C PHE A 61 10.41 8.38 3.69
N SER A 62 10.36 7.84 2.47
CA SER A 62 9.10 7.49 1.82
C SER A 62 8.35 6.38 2.55
N ASN A 63 9.02 5.39 3.13
CA ASN A 63 8.37 4.34 3.92
C ASN A 63 7.74 4.91 5.21
N LEU A 64 8.41 5.88 5.85
CA LEU A 64 7.84 6.62 6.97
C LEU A 64 6.68 7.52 6.55
N PHE A 65 6.81 8.16 5.39
CA PHE A 65 5.78 9.02 4.83
C PHE A 65 4.52 8.21 4.44
N GLU A 66 4.68 7.02 3.88
CA GLU A 66 3.60 6.05 3.63
C GLU A 66 2.86 5.71 4.92
N TRP A 67 3.58 5.34 5.98
CA TRP A 67 2.99 5.08 7.30
C TRP A 67 2.24 6.31 7.84
N TRP A 68 2.86 7.49 7.73
CA TRP A 68 2.30 8.74 8.25
C TRP A 68 1.02 9.13 7.52
N ILE A 69 1.03 9.12 6.18
CA ILE A 69 -0.15 9.48 5.39
C ILE A 69 -1.26 8.45 5.62
N HIS A 70 -0.92 7.16 5.71
CA HIS A 70 -1.93 6.13 5.96
C HIS A 70 -2.58 6.31 7.34
N LYS A 71 -1.78 6.50 8.40
CA LYS A 71 -2.30 6.65 9.77
C LYS A 71 -3.03 7.97 10.03
N TYR A 72 -2.46 9.08 9.59
CA TYR A 72 -2.92 10.41 9.99
C TYR A 72 -3.76 11.15 8.95
N VAL A 73 -3.72 10.73 7.70
CA VAL A 73 -4.51 11.37 6.62
C VAL A 73 -5.57 10.43 6.08
N MET A 74 -5.20 9.18 5.79
CA MET A 74 -6.14 8.22 5.19
C MET A 74 -7.10 7.66 6.23
N HIS A 75 -6.69 7.50 7.49
CA HIS A 75 -7.53 7.01 8.60
C HIS A 75 -8.13 8.08 9.50
N ARG A 76 -7.82 9.37 9.30
CA ARG A 76 -8.38 10.45 10.12
C ARG A 76 -9.01 11.51 9.24
N LEU A 77 -10.24 11.88 9.59
CA LEU A 77 -10.95 12.94 8.89
C LEU A 77 -10.26 14.29 9.17
N ILE A 78 -9.67 14.87 8.13
CA ILE A 78 -9.14 16.24 8.15
C ILE A 78 -10.07 17.12 7.32
N ASP A 79 -10.46 18.27 7.87
CA ASP A 79 -11.41 19.20 7.24
C ASP A 79 -10.76 20.08 6.15
N VAL A 80 -10.16 19.42 5.17
CA VAL A 80 -9.59 20.02 3.95
C VAL A 80 -10.05 19.16 2.79
N TRP A 81 -10.67 19.75 1.76
CA TRP A 81 -11.39 19.02 0.71
C TRP A 81 -10.56 17.87 0.09
N ALA A 82 -9.28 18.11 -0.19
CA ALA A 82 -8.39 17.14 -0.82
C ALA A 82 -8.04 15.98 0.14
N LEU A 83 -7.77 16.29 1.41
CA LEU A 83 -7.45 15.29 2.43
C LEU A 83 -8.69 14.48 2.83
N ARG A 84 -9.85 15.12 2.88
CA ARG A 84 -11.15 14.46 3.06
C ARG A 84 -11.42 13.45 1.94
N ALA A 85 -11.14 13.80 0.69
CA ALA A 85 -11.32 12.88 -0.44
C ALA A 85 -10.42 11.62 -0.34
N ILE A 86 -9.23 11.75 0.25
CA ILE A 86 -8.33 10.63 0.53
C ILE A 86 -8.94 9.75 1.62
N TYR A 87 -9.38 10.34 2.74
CA TYR A 87 -10.07 9.63 3.82
C TYR A 87 -11.34 8.90 3.35
N ASP A 88 -12.17 9.56 2.55
CA ASP A 88 -13.42 8.98 2.04
C ASP A 88 -13.14 7.76 1.14
N ARG A 89 -12.15 7.85 0.24
CA ARG A 89 -11.76 6.71 -0.59
C ARG A 89 -11.17 5.57 0.23
N HIS A 90 -10.41 5.88 1.28
CA HIS A 90 -9.73 4.87 2.07
C HIS A 90 -10.61 4.27 3.17
N THR A 91 -10.93 5.03 4.21
CA THR A 91 -11.67 4.50 5.37
C THR A 91 -13.15 4.25 5.05
N ARG A 92 -13.80 5.15 4.30
CA ARG A 92 -15.25 5.02 4.03
C ARG A 92 -15.59 4.14 2.84
N GLN A 93 -14.66 3.91 1.92
CA GLN A 93 -14.87 3.02 0.78
C GLN A 93 -14.02 1.76 0.91
N HIS A 94 -12.69 1.87 0.86
CA HIS A 94 -11.81 0.70 0.80
C HIS A 94 -11.96 -0.24 2.02
N HIS A 95 -11.98 0.30 3.23
CA HIS A 95 -12.20 -0.47 4.48
C HIS A 95 -13.66 -0.92 4.72
N GLN A 96 -14.62 -0.40 3.95
CA GLN A 96 -15.99 -0.94 3.94
C GLN A 96 -16.15 -2.02 2.86
N TYR A 97 -15.41 -1.89 1.77
CA TYR A 97 -15.40 -2.83 0.65
C TYR A 97 -14.68 -4.12 1.03
N PHE A 98 -13.51 -3.99 1.65
CA PHE A 98 -12.67 -5.09 2.14
C PHE A 98 -12.69 -5.14 3.66
N THR A 99 -12.82 -6.36 4.18
CA THR A 99 -12.63 -6.66 5.59
C THR A 99 -11.60 -7.78 5.70
N ASN A 100 -11.04 -8.00 6.89
CA ASN A 100 -10.16 -9.15 7.13
C ASN A 100 -10.81 -10.52 6.78
N ASN A 101 -12.14 -10.58 6.62
CA ASN A 101 -12.88 -11.79 6.24
C ASN A 101 -13.11 -11.92 4.73
N GLU A 102 -12.92 -10.84 3.97
CA GLU A 102 -13.06 -10.76 2.52
C GLU A 102 -12.17 -9.64 1.97
N MET A 103 -11.02 -10.05 1.44
CA MET A 103 -9.97 -9.15 0.94
C MET A 103 -9.93 -9.08 -0.58
N THR A 104 -10.68 -9.91 -1.30
CA THR A 104 -10.42 -10.15 -2.73
C THR A 104 -11.40 -9.45 -3.66
N VAL A 105 -10.93 -9.16 -4.88
CA VAL A 105 -11.76 -8.72 -6.01
C VAL A 105 -11.93 -9.83 -7.03
N ASP A 106 -13.06 -9.81 -7.75
CA ASP A 106 -13.41 -10.85 -8.72
C ASP A 106 -13.30 -10.39 -10.17
N SER A 107 -13.18 -9.07 -10.40
CA SER A 107 -13.14 -8.48 -11.73
C SER A 107 -12.18 -7.30 -11.85
N THR A 108 -11.70 -7.05 -13.07
CA THR A 108 -10.84 -5.91 -13.36
C THR A 108 -11.55 -4.57 -13.20
N ARG A 109 -12.89 -4.52 -13.20
CA ARG A 109 -13.66 -3.30 -12.92
C ARG A 109 -13.45 -2.82 -11.48
N GLU A 110 -13.24 -3.75 -10.55
CA GLU A 110 -13.01 -3.46 -9.13
C GLU A 110 -11.61 -2.89 -8.87
N PHE A 111 -10.70 -2.87 -9.85
CA PHE A 111 -9.37 -2.26 -9.69
C PHE A 111 -9.44 -0.79 -9.23
N ARG A 112 -10.56 -0.12 -9.47
CA ARG A 112 -10.85 1.24 -9.00
C ARG A 112 -10.72 1.40 -7.48
N ILE A 113 -11.12 0.39 -6.70
CA ILE A 113 -11.07 0.45 -5.22
C ILE A 113 -9.69 0.13 -4.66
N ILE A 114 -8.84 -0.53 -5.46
CA ILE A 114 -7.46 -0.88 -5.10
C ILE A 114 -6.56 0.30 -5.50
N PHE A 115 -6.33 0.48 -6.79
CA PHE A 115 -5.31 1.38 -7.33
C PHE A 115 -5.66 2.86 -7.14
N PHE A 116 -4.72 3.67 -6.67
CA PHE A 116 -4.97 5.10 -6.58
C PHE A 116 -5.26 5.70 -7.97
N PRO A 117 -6.09 6.76 -8.04
CA PRO A 117 -6.32 7.46 -9.30
C PRO A 117 -5.02 8.07 -9.81
N TRP A 118 -4.85 8.20 -11.14
CA TRP A 118 -3.61 8.71 -11.76
C TRP A 118 -3.13 10.04 -11.19
N ARG A 119 -4.05 10.90 -10.72
CA ARG A 119 -3.71 12.15 -10.04
C ARG A 119 -2.78 11.96 -8.83
N ALA A 120 -2.86 10.84 -8.10
CA ALA A 120 -1.99 10.56 -6.98
C ALA A 120 -0.52 10.42 -7.41
N LEU A 121 -0.25 9.65 -8.47
CA LEU A 121 1.09 9.56 -9.08
C LEU A 121 1.61 10.96 -9.46
N PHE A 122 0.80 11.77 -10.15
CA PHE A 122 1.18 13.15 -10.50
C PHE A 122 1.41 14.04 -9.29
N THR A 123 0.63 13.88 -8.22
CA THR A 123 0.84 14.60 -6.96
C THR A 123 2.18 14.25 -6.34
N PHE A 124 2.53 12.97 -6.23
CA PHE A 124 3.83 12.57 -5.66
C PHE A 124 5.01 13.00 -6.52
N MET A 125 4.90 12.91 -7.84
CA MET A 125 5.93 13.46 -8.75
C MET A 125 6.05 14.98 -8.60
N GLY A 126 4.92 15.69 -8.51
CA GLY A 126 4.89 17.14 -8.32
C GLY A 126 5.49 17.54 -6.98
N MET A 127 5.20 16.82 -5.90
CA MET A 127 5.80 17.04 -4.58
C MET A 127 7.30 16.74 -4.58
N GLY A 128 7.75 15.69 -5.26
CA GLY A 128 9.15 15.29 -5.35
C GLY A 128 10.00 16.22 -6.22
N THR A 129 9.42 16.85 -7.25
CA THR A 129 10.15 17.64 -8.24
C THR A 129 10.94 18.82 -7.65
N PRO A 130 10.37 19.67 -6.76
CA PRO A 130 11.13 20.72 -6.09
C PRO A 130 12.37 20.20 -5.35
N PHE A 131 12.23 19.06 -4.64
CA PHE A 131 13.35 18.45 -3.93
C PHE A 131 14.38 17.82 -4.89
N ALA A 132 13.92 17.21 -5.98
CA ALA A 132 14.81 16.69 -7.03
C ALA A 132 15.64 17.81 -7.67
N LEU A 133 15.01 18.94 -8.00
CA LEU A 133 15.69 20.10 -8.56
C LEU A 133 16.66 20.72 -7.55
N LEU A 134 16.25 20.86 -6.29
CA LEU A 134 17.11 21.36 -5.22
C LEU A 134 18.34 20.45 -5.01
N LEU A 135 18.15 19.14 -4.97
CA LEU A 135 19.27 18.20 -4.85
C LEU A 135 20.16 18.20 -6.10
N GLY A 136 19.54 18.35 -7.26
CA GLY A 136 20.18 18.52 -8.56
C GLY A 136 21.13 19.71 -8.61
N THR A 137 20.72 20.84 -8.03
CA THR A 137 21.51 22.08 -7.99
C THR A 137 22.54 22.10 -6.87
N LEU A 138 22.22 21.54 -5.70
CA LEU A 138 23.12 21.55 -4.53
C LEU A 138 24.19 20.47 -4.57
N ILE A 139 23.91 19.31 -5.18
CA ILE A 139 24.84 18.18 -5.26
C ILE A 139 25.31 17.99 -6.69
N ASN A 140 24.43 17.46 -7.55
CA ASN A 140 24.61 17.31 -8.99
C ASN A 140 23.32 16.76 -9.61
N PRO A 141 23.16 16.81 -10.96
CA PRO A 141 21.96 16.32 -11.62
C PRO A 141 21.62 14.84 -11.34
N ASN A 142 22.63 13.96 -11.18
CA ASN A 142 22.38 12.54 -10.89
C ASN A 142 21.63 12.37 -9.56
N ALA A 143 21.95 13.15 -8.52
CA ALA A 143 21.27 13.10 -7.25
C ALA A 143 19.76 13.44 -7.37
N GLY A 144 19.43 14.47 -8.14
CA GLY A 144 18.04 14.83 -8.44
C GLY A 144 17.28 13.71 -9.18
N TYR A 145 17.93 13.09 -10.17
CA TYR A 145 17.34 11.97 -10.89
C TYR A 145 17.18 10.71 -10.02
N VAL A 146 18.13 10.39 -9.13
CA VAL A 146 18.03 9.25 -8.22
C VAL A 146 16.85 9.43 -7.27
N LEU A 147 16.64 10.65 -6.74
CA LEU A 147 15.48 10.96 -5.91
C LEU A 147 14.17 10.69 -6.67
N MET A 148 14.05 11.18 -7.91
CA MET A 148 12.84 10.99 -8.71
C MET A 148 12.60 9.51 -9.05
N VAL A 149 13.66 8.78 -9.44
CA VAL A 149 13.59 7.33 -9.70
C VAL A 149 13.11 6.59 -8.45
N THR A 150 13.61 6.96 -7.27
CA THR A 150 13.24 6.31 -6.01
C THR A 150 11.78 6.58 -5.64
N ILE A 151 11.31 7.84 -5.71
CA ILE A 151 9.92 8.20 -5.40
C ILE A 151 8.94 7.49 -6.33
N VAL A 152 9.17 7.55 -7.65
CA VAL A 152 8.28 6.91 -8.64
C VAL A 152 8.34 5.39 -8.52
N GLY A 153 9.54 4.82 -8.33
CA GLY A 153 9.72 3.39 -8.14
C GLY A 153 8.98 2.87 -6.90
N GLN A 154 9.05 3.60 -5.79
CA GLN A 154 8.32 3.23 -4.57
C GLN A 154 6.80 3.33 -4.74
N TYR A 155 6.30 4.33 -5.45
CA TYR A 155 4.87 4.42 -5.76
C TYR A 155 4.39 3.21 -6.57
N LEU A 156 5.12 2.82 -7.62
CA LEU A 156 4.75 1.63 -8.41
C LEU A 156 4.86 0.34 -7.59
N LEU A 157 5.85 0.24 -6.70
CA LEU A 157 5.98 -0.88 -5.77
C LEU A 157 4.80 -0.96 -4.80
N TYR A 158 4.39 0.18 -4.23
CA TYR A 158 3.20 0.29 -3.38
C TYR A 158 1.95 -0.22 -4.10
N GLU A 159 1.70 0.25 -5.33
CA GLU A 159 0.53 -0.18 -6.11
C GLU A 159 0.59 -1.68 -6.43
N THR A 160 1.78 -2.22 -6.72
CA THR A 160 1.99 -3.66 -6.93
C THR A 160 1.64 -4.45 -5.67
N PHE A 161 2.18 -4.05 -4.52
CA PHE A 161 1.97 -4.76 -3.26
C PHE A 161 0.52 -4.68 -2.82
N HIS A 162 -0.09 -3.50 -2.91
CA HIS A 162 -1.51 -3.30 -2.63
C HIS A 162 -2.39 -4.22 -3.49
N TYR A 163 -2.14 -4.28 -4.81
CA TYR A 163 -2.85 -5.21 -5.68
C TYR A 163 -2.67 -6.66 -5.26
N CYS A 164 -1.44 -7.08 -4.95
CA CYS A 164 -1.15 -8.42 -4.46
C CYS A 164 -1.88 -8.75 -3.16
N CYS A 165 -2.24 -7.76 -2.32
CA CYS A 165 -3.06 -7.98 -1.13
C CYS A 165 -4.54 -8.26 -1.42
N HIS A 166 -5.04 -7.89 -2.62
CA HIS A 166 -6.46 -7.97 -2.97
C HIS A 166 -6.79 -8.94 -4.12
N VAL A 167 -5.81 -9.69 -4.62
CA VAL A 167 -6.07 -10.80 -5.55
C VAL A 167 -6.42 -12.09 -4.82
N HIS A 168 -7.00 -13.04 -5.54
CA HIS A 168 -7.17 -14.41 -5.05
C HIS A 168 -5.84 -15.10 -4.76
N GLU A 169 -5.85 -16.01 -3.78
CA GLU A 169 -4.70 -16.81 -3.41
C GLU A 169 -4.14 -17.57 -4.62
N ASN A 170 -2.82 -17.55 -4.75
CA ASN A 170 -2.08 -18.26 -5.79
C ASN A 170 -0.63 -18.48 -5.32
N TRP A 171 0.12 -19.27 -6.09
CA TRP A 171 1.50 -19.61 -5.74
C TRP A 171 2.39 -18.37 -5.52
N PHE A 172 2.22 -17.31 -6.31
CA PHE A 172 3.07 -16.12 -6.21
C PHE A 172 2.83 -15.35 -4.91
N VAL A 173 1.58 -14.96 -4.60
CA VAL A 173 1.29 -14.17 -3.40
C VAL A 173 1.51 -14.95 -2.10
N ARG A 174 1.47 -16.28 -2.17
CA ARG A 174 1.75 -17.16 -1.02
C ARG A 174 3.23 -17.29 -0.70
N ASN A 175 4.08 -17.41 -1.72
CA ASN A 175 5.46 -17.86 -1.54
C ASN A 175 6.51 -16.77 -1.73
N ILE A 176 6.22 -15.69 -2.46
CA ILE A 176 7.21 -14.63 -2.68
C ILE A 176 7.39 -13.82 -1.39
N PRO A 177 8.64 -13.71 -0.86
CA PRO A 177 8.94 -12.89 0.30
C PRO A 177 8.50 -11.44 0.10
N PHE A 178 8.23 -10.74 1.20
CA PHE A 178 7.63 -9.40 1.25
C PHE A 178 6.17 -9.35 0.78
N VAL A 179 5.82 -10.00 -0.34
CA VAL A 179 4.45 -10.06 -0.85
C VAL A 179 3.55 -10.82 0.13
N ASN A 180 3.99 -12.00 0.57
CA ASN A 180 3.25 -12.77 1.55
C ASN A 180 3.16 -12.08 2.93
N THR A 181 4.26 -11.45 3.36
CA THR A 181 4.32 -10.64 4.58
C THR A 181 3.29 -9.52 4.52
N ILE A 182 3.33 -8.70 3.47
CA ILE A 182 2.50 -7.50 3.39
C ILE A 182 1.03 -7.85 3.19
N ARG A 183 0.74 -8.95 2.49
CA ARG A 183 -0.62 -9.47 2.35
C ARG A 183 -1.22 -9.87 3.69
N ARG A 184 -0.46 -10.56 4.54
CA ARG A 184 -0.89 -10.87 5.91
C ARG A 184 -1.00 -9.60 6.76
N HIS A 185 0.00 -8.71 6.69
CA HIS A 185 0.03 -7.44 7.43
C HIS A 185 -1.17 -6.55 7.13
N HIS A 186 -1.50 -6.39 5.84
CA HIS A 186 -2.64 -5.62 5.36
C HIS A 186 -3.98 -6.31 5.66
N THR A 187 -4.05 -7.64 5.59
CA THR A 187 -5.27 -8.37 6.02
C THR A 187 -5.55 -8.13 7.51
N ALA A 188 -4.53 -8.16 8.36
CA ALA A 188 -4.66 -7.80 9.77
C ALA A 188 -5.06 -6.33 9.94
N HIS A 189 -4.49 -5.42 9.15
CA HIS A 189 -4.89 -4.01 9.12
C HIS A 189 -6.39 -3.83 8.80
N HIS A 190 -6.99 -4.65 7.94
CA HIS A 190 -8.42 -4.60 7.63
C HIS A 190 -9.34 -5.14 8.74
N ASN A 191 -8.79 -5.58 9.87
CA ASN A 191 -9.58 -5.94 11.05
C ASN A 191 -10.07 -4.68 11.76
N GLN A 192 -11.39 -4.52 11.86
CA GLN A 192 -12.05 -3.32 12.41
C GLN A 192 -11.67 -2.99 13.86
N GLY A 193 -11.16 -3.97 14.61
CA GLY A 193 -10.71 -3.75 15.98
C GLY A 193 -9.35 -3.03 16.09
N ILE A 194 -8.54 -3.03 15.02
CA ILE A 194 -7.18 -2.45 15.03
C ILE A 194 -6.86 -1.51 13.86
N MET A 195 -7.71 -1.47 12.82
CA MET A 195 -7.46 -0.78 11.55
C MET A 195 -7.08 0.70 11.66
N MET A 196 -7.48 1.37 12.75
CA MET A 196 -7.24 2.79 12.94
C MET A 196 -5.82 3.11 13.39
N ASP A 197 -5.10 2.14 13.96
CA ASP A 197 -3.86 2.42 14.70
C ASP A 197 -2.69 1.50 14.35
N LEU A 198 -2.97 0.29 13.85
CA LEU A 198 -1.95 -0.72 13.58
C LEU A 198 -1.83 -1.08 12.09
N ASN A 199 -0.64 -1.53 11.71
CA ASN A 199 -0.29 -2.10 10.41
C ASN A 199 -0.51 -1.16 9.23
N MET A 200 0.11 0.02 9.29
CA MET A 200 -0.10 1.12 8.34
C MET A 200 0.80 1.07 7.10
N ASN A 201 1.93 0.38 7.14
CA ASN A 201 2.70 0.18 5.91
C ASN A 201 1.99 -0.82 5.00
N LEU A 202 1.94 -0.50 3.71
CA LEU A 202 1.49 -1.35 2.62
C LEU A 202 2.63 -1.72 1.64
N THR A 203 3.86 -1.25 1.90
CA THR A 203 5.07 -1.78 1.26
C THR A 203 5.85 -2.69 2.21
N PHE A 204 6.80 -2.13 2.96
CA PHE A 204 7.61 -2.83 3.95
C PHE A 204 7.20 -2.34 5.34
N PRO A 205 6.93 -3.24 6.32
CA PRO A 205 6.49 -2.85 7.66
C PRO A 205 7.63 -2.32 8.56
N ILE A 206 8.49 -1.46 7.99
CA ILE A 206 9.64 -0.87 8.68
C ILE A 206 9.18 0.24 9.63
N ALA A 207 8.35 1.18 9.15
CA ALA A 207 7.83 2.23 10.01
C ALA A 207 6.87 1.68 11.06
N ASP A 208 6.05 0.67 10.75
CA ASP A 208 5.23 -0.01 11.77
C ASP A 208 6.07 -0.64 12.89
N TRP A 209 7.16 -1.32 12.53
CA TRP A 209 8.11 -1.84 13.53
C TRP A 209 8.75 -0.71 14.34
N MET A 210 9.26 0.33 13.65
CA MET A 210 9.98 1.44 14.28
C MET A 210 9.10 2.26 15.22
N MET A 211 7.83 2.46 14.86
CA MET A 211 6.86 3.24 15.62
C MET A 211 6.04 2.41 16.61
N GLY A 212 6.28 1.09 16.68
CA GLY A 212 5.55 0.17 17.55
C GLY A 212 4.08 -0.02 17.18
N THR A 213 3.72 0.26 15.92
CA THR A 213 2.35 0.16 15.38
C THR A 213 2.10 -1.14 14.61
N SER A 214 2.94 -2.15 14.79
CA SER A 214 2.68 -3.50 14.29
C SER A 214 1.84 -4.32 15.26
N ASP A 215 1.02 -5.24 14.76
CA ASP A 215 0.35 -6.27 15.55
C ASP A 215 1.29 -7.43 15.97
N LEU A 216 2.47 -7.52 15.36
CA LEU A 216 3.48 -8.53 15.66
C LEU A 216 4.44 -8.10 16.78
N ASP A 217 4.88 -9.08 17.57
CA ASP A 217 5.96 -8.97 18.55
C ASP A 217 7.25 -9.62 18.01
N ARG A 218 7.97 -8.89 17.14
CA ARG A 218 9.21 -9.34 16.48
C ARG A 218 10.22 -8.19 16.29
N GLY A 219 11.46 -8.54 15.96
CA GLY A 219 12.43 -7.56 15.44
C GLY A 219 12.13 -7.14 13.98
N LEU A 220 12.90 -6.19 13.45
CA LEU A 220 12.76 -5.65 12.09
C LEU A 220 12.72 -6.73 11.00
N LEU A 221 13.71 -7.64 11.01
CA LEU A 221 13.75 -8.73 10.02
C LEU A 221 12.54 -9.66 10.13
N GLY A 222 12.05 -9.90 11.35
CA GLY A 222 10.86 -10.69 11.58
C GLY A 222 9.59 -10.02 11.06
N HIS A 223 9.53 -8.69 11.04
CA HIS A 223 8.44 -7.94 10.41
C HIS A 223 8.51 -8.02 8.90
N ILE A 224 9.68 -7.76 8.30
CA ILE A 224 9.86 -7.71 6.85
C ILE A 224 9.67 -9.10 6.20
N PHE A 225 10.13 -10.16 6.86
CA PHE A 225 10.11 -11.53 6.36
C PHE A 225 9.16 -12.44 7.16
N ASN A 226 8.06 -11.90 7.70
CA ASN A 226 7.12 -12.68 8.48
C ASN A 226 6.39 -13.77 7.68
N GLY A 227 6.10 -13.49 6.40
CA GLY A 227 5.12 -14.25 5.64
C GLY A 227 3.74 -14.23 6.31
N TYR A 228 3.02 -15.35 6.20
CA TYR A 228 1.68 -15.53 6.78
C TYR A 228 1.68 -15.96 8.26
N ASP A 229 2.83 -15.94 8.95
CA ASP A 229 2.91 -16.44 10.32
C ASP A 229 2.13 -15.57 11.31
N GLU A 230 1.25 -16.18 12.10
CA GLU A 230 0.43 -15.52 13.12
C GLU A 230 0.86 -15.85 14.55
N ARG A 231 1.86 -16.71 14.74
CA ARG A 231 2.34 -17.11 16.09
C ARG A 231 2.86 -15.93 16.89
N HIS A 232 3.35 -14.91 16.19
CA HIS A 232 3.95 -13.71 16.77
C HIS A 232 2.96 -12.55 16.96
N ILE A 233 1.66 -12.76 16.77
CA ILE A 233 0.64 -11.77 17.14
C ILE A 233 0.73 -11.50 18.65
N LYS A 234 0.83 -10.21 19.00
CA LYS A 234 0.82 -9.73 20.39
C LYS A 234 -0.36 -10.34 21.17
N PRO A 235 -0.12 -11.03 22.31
CA PRO A 235 -1.16 -11.75 23.05
C PRO A 235 -2.38 -10.90 23.39
N GLU A 236 -2.17 -9.63 23.74
CA GLU A 236 -3.21 -8.66 24.07
C GLU A 236 -4.13 -8.29 22.91
N LEU A 237 -3.69 -8.46 21.66
CA LEU A 237 -4.48 -8.16 20.46
C LEU A 237 -5.36 -9.34 20.03
N LYS A 238 -5.01 -10.57 20.41
CA LYS A 238 -5.74 -11.79 19.97
C LYS A 238 -7.24 -11.75 20.27
N PRO A 239 -7.70 -11.33 21.47
CA PRO A 239 -9.14 -11.26 21.74
C PRO A 239 -9.87 -10.23 20.88
N VAL A 240 -9.22 -9.10 20.58
CA VAL A 240 -9.78 -8.03 19.73
C VAL A 240 -9.88 -8.52 18.29
N LEU A 241 -8.80 -9.11 17.75
CA LEU A 241 -8.77 -9.66 16.40
C LEU A 241 -9.84 -10.74 16.21
N ALA A 242 -9.96 -11.67 17.17
CA ALA A 242 -10.94 -12.74 17.14
C ALA A 242 -12.39 -12.23 17.14
N ARG A 243 -12.69 -11.16 17.89
CA ARG A 243 -14.05 -10.57 17.93
C ARG A 243 -14.52 -10.05 16.57
N HIS A 244 -13.60 -9.56 15.75
CA HIS A 244 -13.88 -8.95 14.45
C HIS A 244 -13.58 -9.88 13.27
N THR A 245 -13.19 -11.12 13.56
CA THR A 245 -13.01 -12.18 12.56
C THR A 245 -14.21 -13.13 12.65
N LEU A 246 -14.85 -13.43 11.52
CA LEU A 246 -16.00 -14.32 11.52
C LEU A 246 -15.54 -15.76 11.83
N SER A 247 -16.29 -16.48 12.67
CA SER A 247 -15.98 -17.88 12.95
C SER A 247 -16.03 -18.70 11.66
N GLY A 248 -14.94 -19.41 11.35
CA GLY A 248 -14.79 -20.16 10.09
C GLY A 248 -14.16 -19.39 8.93
N SER A 249 -13.75 -18.12 9.11
CA SER A 249 -12.83 -17.43 8.20
C SER A 249 -11.39 -17.50 8.73
N GLU A 250 -10.90 -18.71 8.98
CA GLU A 250 -9.45 -18.88 9.00
C GLU A 250 -8.93 -18.42 7.62
N PRO A 251 -7.90 -17.56 7.54
CA PRO A 251 -7.19 -17.39 6.29
C PRO A 251 -6.75 -18.80 5.91
N ALA A 252 -7.25 -19.32 4.78
CA ALA A 252 -7.14 -20.72 4.43
C ALA A 252 -5.74 -21.28 4.73
N GLN A 253 -5.57 -21.90 5.89
CA GLN A 253 -4.47 -22.81 6.16
C GLN A 253 -4.85 -24.08 5.41
N GLN A 254 -4.73 -24.01 4.08
CA GLN A 254 -4.70 -25.22 3.27
C GLN A 254 -3.29 -25.81 3.40
N PRO A 255 -3.20 -27.13 3.65
CA PRO A 255 -1.99 -27.79 4.07
C PRO A 255 -0.87 -27.64 3.03
N ALA A 256 0.36 -27.75 3.55
CA ALA A 256 1.64 -27.60 2.86
C ALA A 256 1.73 -28.31 1.50
#